data_AF-A0A7R7I5S6-F1
#
_entry.id   AF-A0A7R7I5S6-F1
#
_cell.length_a   1.000
_cell.length_b   1.000
_cell.length_c   1.000
_cell.angle_alpha   90.00
_cell.angle_beta   90.00
_cell.angle_gamma   90.00
#
_symmetry.space_group_name_H-M   'P 1'
#
loop_
_entity.id
_entity.type
_entity.pdbx_description
1 polymer ?
#
loop_
_entity_poly.entity_id
_entity_poly.type
_entity_poly.pdbx_seq_one_letter_code
_entity_poly.pdbx_strand_id
1 'polypeptide(L)'
;MKTVTIDELLTWAFVHELPKGGGVEGLDNPHSAWRSLQSSSWGKITGFGELGALIDSGRRDYENFWLEQGEPHEDAVTVGRAVAGLAGCEVVIPAGWNALADWPDTQGLAELHVARAVDRYGKRSREQRGEGIVSLIVGTAILGREPDWTAEASKIRLAERAGRPAWFVMKRMTDENGQTFDIEVHGYDERAKRPVSGAYRKYEFSTDPGGDIMGRLDYQIWVAALRRLESELATQLTGHRLVFSDRSMTPWLDEDRPGVWLVDRAAAGQVKKTASVR
;
A
#
# COMPACT_ATOMS: atom_id res chain seq x y z
N MET A 1 11.64 20.38 26.11
CA MET A 1 11.71 19.53 24.91
C MET A 1 11.38 18.09 25.31
N LYS A 2 10.29 17.54 24.78
CA LYS A 2 9.81 16.20 25.12
C LYS A 2 10.44 15.17 24.20
N THR A 3 10.88 14.04 24.74
CA THR A 3 11.42 12.92 23.93
C THR A 3 10.26 12.03 23.49
N VAL A 4 10.15 11.73 22.20
CA VAL A 4 9.04 10.95 21.61
C VAL A 4 9.53 10.05 20.48
N THR A 5 8.83 8.95 20.25
CA THR A 5 8.98 8.11 19.05
C THR A 5 8.24 8.74 17.86
N ILE A 6 8.54 8.29 16.64
CA ILE A 6 7.86 8.78 15.44
C ILE A 6 6.35 8.47 15.47
N ASP A 7 5.95 7.32 16.00
CA ASP A 7 4.53 6.92 16.10
C ASP A 7 3.77 7.79 17.09
N GLU A 8 4.34 8.02 18.27
CA GLU A 8 3.75 8.93 19.26
C GLU A 8 3.62 10.36 18.70
N LEU A 9 4.64 10.83 17.97
CA LEU A 9 4.61 12.15 17.34
C LEU A 9 3.53 12.23 16.25
N LEU A 10 3.43 11.20 15.40
CA LEU A 10 2.42 11.13 14.34
C LEU A 10 1.01 11.03 14.93
N THR A 11 0.75 10.13 15.86
CA THR A 11 -0.55 10.03 16.54
C THR A 11 -0.90 11.34 17.23
N TRP A 12 0.02 11.96 17.96
CA TRP A 12 -0.23 13.27 18.57
C TRP A 12 -0.55 14.35 17.53
N ALA A 13 0.24 14.45 16.47
CA ALA A 13 0.01 15.43 15.42
C ALA A 13 -1.35 15.23 14.74
N PHE A 14 -1.70 14.00 14.35
CA PHE A 14 -2.88 13.71 13.54
C PHE A 14 -4.19 13.58 14.33
N VAL A 15 -4.12 13.13 15.58
CA VAL A 15 -5.30 12.91 16.44
C VAL A 15 -5.58 14.13 17.32
N HIS A 16 -4.54 14.80 17.82
CA HIS A 16 -4.70 15.83 18.85
C HIS A 16 -4.45 17.24 18.32
N GLU A 17 -3.46 17.48 17.47
CA GLU A 17 -3.05 18.86 17.11
C GLU A 17 -3.60 19.38 15.78
N LEU A 18 -3.37 18.67 14.67
CA LEU A 18 -3.80 19.11 13.34
C LEU A 18 -5.32 19.30 13.22
N PRO A 19 -6.18 18.55 13.94
CA PRO A 19 -7.61 18.84 14.00
C PRO A 19 -7.96 20.18 14.68
N LYS A 20 -7.09 20.77 15.51
CA LYS A 20 -7.38 22.00 16.27
C LYS A 20 -7.58 23.22 15.38
N GLY A 21 -6.88 23.28 14.25
CA GLY A 21 -6.85 24.42 13.31
C GLY A 21 -8.17 24.76 12.60
N GLY A 22 -9.31 24.23 13.08
CA GLY A 22 -10.65 24.47 12.55
C GLY A 22 -11.68 24.94 13.59
N GLY A 23 -11.28 25.25 14.83
CA GLY A 23 -12.26 25.54 15.89
C GLY A 23 -13.28 24.41 16.08
N VAL A 24 -14.55 24.73 16.33
CA VAL A 24 -15.67 23.77 16.55
C VAL A 24 -15.84 22.76 15.39
N GLU A 25 -15.32 23.05 14.20
CA GLU A 25 -15.51 22.26 12.97
C GLU A 25 -14.39 21.23 12.68
N GLY A 26 -13.29 21.20 13.45
CA GLY A 26 -12.26 20.14 13.35
C GLY A 26 -11.77 19.81 11.93
N LEU A 27 -11.69 18.52 11.59
CA LEU A 27 -11.32 17.98 10.26
C LEU A 27 -12.28 18.38 9.12
N ASP A 28 -13.48 18.87 9.46
CA ASP A 28 -14.46 19.36 8.49
C ASP A 28 -14.32 20.84 8.15
N ASN A 29 -13.59 21.61 8.98
CA ASN A 29 -13.31 23.01 8.68
C ASN A 29 -12.44 23.11 7.41
N PRO A 30 -12.88 23.86 6.38
CA PRO A 30 -12.08 24.22 5.22
C PRO A 30 -10.72 24.86 5.57
N HIS A 31 -10.62 25.49 6.74
CA HIS A 31 -9.44 26.17 7.28
C HIS A 31 -8.58 25.28 8.18
N SER A 32 -8.96 24.02 8.46
CA SER A 32 -8.10 23.12 9.22
C SER A 32 -6.72 23.03 8.58
N ALA A 33 -5.67 23.05 9.41
CA ALA A 33 -4.29 22.90 8.95
C ALA A 33 -4.15 21.61 8.13
N TRP A 34 -4.88 20.55 8.49
CA TRP A 34 -4.93 19.32 7.72
C TRP A 34 -5.56 19.47 6.33
N ARG A 35 -6.78 20.04 6.19
CA ARG A 35 -7.36 20.26 4.84
C ARG A 35 -6.55 21.23 4.00
N SER A 36 -5.93 22.23 4.62
CA SER A 36 -5.05 23.18 3.94
C SER A 36 -3.78 22.50 3.41
N LEU A 37 -3.29 21.46 4.09
CA LEU A 37 -2.18 20.62 3.64
C LEU A 37 -2.61 19.54 2.62
N GLN A 38 -3.87 19.11 2.68
CA GLN A 38 -4.50 18.10 1.81
C GLN A 38 -5.32 18.74 0.68
N SER A 39 -4.84 19.81 0.02
CA SER A 39 -5.62 20.53 -1.01
C SER A 39 -5.99 19.73 -2.27
N SER A 40 -6.00 18.38 -2.22
CA SER A 40 -6.69 17.55 -3.19
C SER A 40 -8.04 17.08 -2.61
N SER A 41 -9.10 17.42 -3.32
CA SER A 41 -10.46 16.90 -3.12
C SER A 41 -10.59 15.37 -3.32
N TRP A 42 -9.47 14.64 -3.36
CA TRP A 42 -9.37 13.23 -3.74
C TRP A 42 -9.46 12.27 -2.54
N GLY A 43 -9.15 12.72 -1.32
CA GLY A 43 -9.35 11.93 -0.09
C GLY A 43 -10.82 11.56 0.18
N LYS A 44 -11.76 12.35 -0.35
CA LYS A 44 -13.21 12.04 -0.33
C LYS A 44 -13.61 11.02 -1.41
N ILE A 45 -12.82 10.91 -2.48
CA ILE A 45 -13.06 10.04 -3.63
C ILE A 45 -12.41 8.67 -3.41
N THR A 46 -11.26 8.59 -2.74
CA THR A 46 -10.68 7.31 -2.29
C THR A 46 -11.56 6.60 -1.27
N GLY A 47 -12.15 7.33 -0.32
CA GLY A 47 -13.15 6.77 0.61
C GLY A 47 -14.40 6.21 -0.09
N PHE A 48 -14.86 6.87 -1.16
CA PHE A 48 -15.95 6.36 -2.02
C PHE A 48 -15.52 5.12 -2.82
N GLY A 49 -14.28 5.10 -3.32
CA GLY A 49 -13.71 3.99 -4.09
C GLY A 49 -13.47 2.71 -3.27
N GLU A 50 -13.19 2.83 -1.97
CA GLU A 50 -12.95 1.68 -1.08
C GLU A 50 -14.22 1.12 -0.44
N LEU A 51 -15.19 1.97 -0.08
CA LEU A 51 -16.39 1.56 0.67
C LEU A 51 -17.65 1.38 -0.20
N GLY A 52 -17.62 1.83 -1.46
CA GLY A 52 -18.78 1.77 -2.36
C GLY A 52 -20.00 2.56 -1.88
N ALA A 53 -19.83 3.41 -0.87
CA ALA A 53 -20.88 4.23 -0.27
C ALA A 53 -20.36 5.65 -0.05
N LEU A 54 -21.25 6.63 -0.24
CA LEU A 54 -21.01 7.98 0.27
C LEU A 54 -21.00 7.90 1.80
N ILE A 55 -19.89 8.30 2.43
CA ILE A 55 -19.86 8.53 3.86
C ILE A 55 -20.82 9.70 4.14
N ASP A 56 -21.97 9.40 4.75
CA ASP A 56 -22.92 10.41 5.20
C ASP A 56 -22.30 11.13 6.40
N SER A 57 -21.59 12.22 6.13
CA SER A 57 -21.15 13.15 7.17
C SER A 57 -22.36 13.95 7.64
N GLY A 58 -23.10 13.40 8.60
CA GLY A 58 -24.24 14.04 9.23
C GLY A 58 -23.86 15.45 9.70
N ARG A 59 -24.54 16.47 9.17
CA ARG A 59 -24.23 17.90 9.34
C ARG A 59 -24.37 18.43 10.79
N ARG A 60 -24.55 17.57 11.81
CA ARG A 60 -24.99 17.96 13.16
C ARG A 60 -24.48 17.11 14.34
N ASP A 61 -23.45 16.27 14.18
CA ASP A 61 -22.91 15.46 15.29
C ASP A 61 -21.60 15.99 15.89
N TYR A 62 -21.40 17.32 15.86
CA TYR A 62 -20.16 17.96 16.32
C TYR A 62 -20.10 18.19 17.84
N GLU A 63 -21.17 17.90 18.58
CA GLU A 63 -21.24 18.13 20.04
C GLU A 63 -20.55 17.03 20.86
N ASN A 64 -20.13 15.92 20.23
CA ASN A 64 -19.57 14.76 20.93
C ASN A 64 -18.04 14.64 20.91
N PHE A 65 -17.34 15.58 20.24
CA PHE A 65 -15.88 15.58 20.20
C PHE A 65 -15.33 16.69 21.11
N TRP A 66 -14.80 16.31 22.27
CA TRP A 66 -14.00 17.20 23.12
C TRP A 66 -12.61 17.41 22.49
N LEU A 67 -12.55 18.14 21.38
CA LEU A 67 -11.29 18.60 20.79
C LEU A 67 -10.86 19.89 21.50
N GLU A 68 -9.63 19.90 22.02
CA GLU A 68 -9.02 21.08 22.61
C GLU A 68 -8.87 22.16 21.52
N GLN A 69 -9.59 23.27 21.65
CA GLN A 69 -9.61 24.32 20.62
C GLN A 69 -8.36 25.21 20.68
N GLY A 70 -7.83 25.59 19.51
CA GLY A 70 -6.70 26.51 19.41
C GLY A 70 -5.92 26.37 18.10
N GLU A 71 -4.86 27.14 17.97
CA GLU A 71 -3.90 26.96 16.87
C GLU A 71 -3.11 25.66 17.11
N PRO A 72 -2.87 24.85 16.06
CA PRO A 72 -2.05 23.66 16.17
C PRO A 72 -0.62 24.03 16.54
N HIS A 73 0.04 23.18 17.33
CA HIS A 73 1.46 23.35 17.64
C HIS A 73 2.32 23.38 16.36
N GLU A 74 3.37 24.22 16.32
CA GLU A 74 4.26 24.38 15.15
C GLU A 74 4.90 23.06 14.68
N ASP A 75 5.39 22.24 15.62
CA ASP A 75 5.86 20.88 15.32
C ASP A 75 4.81 20.03 14.62
N ALA A 76 3.53 20.08 15.01
CA ALA A 76 2.48 19.30 14.35
C ALA A 76 2.23 19.76 12.92
N VAL A 77 2.29 21.08 12.66
CA VAL A 77 2.23 21.63 11.31
C VAL A 77 3.43 21.18 10.47
N THR A 78 4.62 21.15 11.08
CA THR A 78 5.85 20.67 10.43
C THR A 78 5.75 19.19 10.07
N VAL A 79 5.26 18.35 11.00
CA VAL A 79 4.96 16.93 10.76
C VAL A 79 3.97 16.76 9.62
N GLY A 80 2.86 17.51 9.63
CA GLY A 80 1.85 17.45 8.58
C GLY A 80 2.41 17.78 7.19
N ARG A 81 3.31 18.77 7.10
CA ARG A 81 4.01 19.13 5.84
C ARG A 81 4.96 18.02 5.38
N ALA A 82 5.75 17.44 6.28
CA ALA A 82 6.66 16.35 5.96
C ALA A 82 5.90 15.12 5.45
N VAL A 83 4.79 14.76 6.10
CA VAL A 83 3.91 13.66 5.67
C VAL A 83 3.27 13.97 4.31
N ALA A 84 2.78 15.19 4.08
CA ALA A 84 2.29 15.58 2.75
C ALA A 84 3.38 15.51 1.67
N GLY A 85 4.63 15.83 2.03
CA GLY A 85 5.81 15.71 1.17
C GLY A 85 6.09 14.28 0.67
N LEU A 86 5.64 13.24 1.39
CA LEU A 86 5.74 11.85 0.94
C LEU A 86 4.94 11.59 -0.34
N ALA A 87 3.92 12.39 -0.63
CA ALA A 87 3.25 12.35 -1.93
C ALA A 87 4.22 12.62 -3.08
N GLY A 88 5.36 13.28 -2.85
CA GLY A 88 6.43 13.49 -3.82
C GLY A 88 7.39 12.31 -4.00
N CYS A 89 7.19 11.20 -3.29
CA CYS A 89 8.04 10.02 -3.36
C CYS A 89 7.55 8.99 -4.38
N GLU A 90 8.45 8.08 -4.76
CA GLU A 90 8.16 6.85 -5.49
C GLU A 90 8.71 5.65 -4.71
N VAL A 91 7.92 4.58 -4.65
CA VAL A 91 8.33 3.30 -4.05
C VAL A 91 9.16 2.53 -5.06
N VAL A 92 10.36 2.13 -4.66
CA VAL A 92 11.22 1.24 -5.43
C VAL A 92 11.15 -0.14 -4.81
N ILE A 93 10.65 -1.10 -5.60
CA ILE A 93 10.59 -2.51 -5.23
C ILE A 93 11.81 -3.20 -5.85
N PRO A 94 12.71 -3.81 -5.05
CA PRO A 94 13.91 -4.45 -5.59
C PRO A 94 13.59 -5.62 -6.52
N ALA A 95 14.49 -5.87 -7.47
CA ALA A 95 14.43 -7.09 -8.27
C ALA A 95 14.54 -8.33 -7.35
N GLY A 96 13.69 -9.33 -7.57
CA GLY A 96 13.65 -10.52 -6.73
C GLY A 96 12.97 -10.31 -5.37
N TRP A 97 12.33 -9.17 -5.12
CA TRP A 97 11.47 -8.99 -3.95
C TRP A 97 10.42 -10.11 -3.89
N ASN A 98 10.33 -10.78 -2.75
CA ASN A 98 9.40 -11.88 -2.52
C ASN A 98 8.73 -11.72 -1.16
N ALA A 99 7.46 -11.32 -1.18
CA ALA A 99 6.65 -11.15 0.02
C ALA A 99 6.40 -12.48 0.75
N LEU A 100 6.50 -13.64 0.10
CA LEU A 100 6.14 -14.95 0.64
C LEU A 100 7.38 -15.84 0.84
N ALA A 101 8.54 -15.24 1.09
CA ALA A 101 9.81 -15.97 1.16
C ALA A 101 9.95 -16.93 2.36
N ASP A 102 9.12 -16.77 3.39
CA ASP A 102 8.95 -17.66 4.55
C ASP A 102 8.00 -18.84 4.28
N TRP A 103 7.26 -18.82 3.17
CA TRP A 103 6.36 -19.91 2.85
C TRP A 103 7.15 -21.16 2.41
N PRO A 104 6.68 -22.38 2.74
CA PRO A 104 7.30 -23.60 2.26
C PRO A 104 7.26 -23.69 0.73
N ASP A 105 8.05 -24.58 0.13
CA ASP A 105 8.19 -24.72 -1.34
C ASP A 105 6.85 -24.57 -2.09
N THR A 106 6.74 -23.47 -2.85
CA THR A 106 5.53 -23.08 -3.57
C THR A 106 5.53 -23.49 -5.05
N GLN A 107 6.56 -24.21 -5.50
CA GLN A 107 6.72 -24.65 -6.91
C GLN A 107 6.62 -23.49 -7.92
N GLY A 108 7.12 -22.30 -7.57
CA GLY A 108 7.09 -21.11 -8.43
C GLY A 108 5.78 -20.30 -8.37
N LEU A 109 4.78 -20.74 -7.59
CA LEU A 109 3.51 -20.02 -7.46
C LEU A 109 3.65 -18.71 -6.68
N ALA A 110 4.50 -18.67 -5.66
CA ALA A 110 4.74 -17.44 -4.90
C ALA A 110 5.28 -16.34 -5.81
N GLU A 111 6.32 -16.63 -6.59
CA GLU A 111 6.96 -15.71 -7.53
C GLU A 111 5.96 -15.19 -8.57
N LEU A 112 5.08 -16.07 -9.07
CA LEU A 112 4.02 -15.69 -10.00
C LEU A 112 3.02 -14.70 -9.39
N HIS A 113 2.55 -14.98 -8.16
CA HIS A 113 1.59 -14.12 -7.48
C HIS A 113 2.23 -12.79 -7.06
N VAL A 114 3.48 -12.81 -6.58
CA VAL A 114 4.25 -11.61 -6.24
C VAL A 114 4.47 -10.75 -7.48
N ALA A 115 4.91 -11.33 -8.60
CA ALA A 115 5.09 -10.58 -9.85
C ALA A 115 3.78 -9.90 -10.32
N ARG A 116 2.65 -10.60 -10.20
CA ARG A 116 1.32 -10.04 -10.52
C ARG A 116 0.93 -8.90 -9.59
N ALA A 117 1.21 -9.02 -8.29
CA ALA A 117 0.92 -7.97 -7.31
C ALA A 117 1.78 -6.72 -7.57
N VAL A 118 3.08 -6.91 -7.81
CA VAL A 118 4.02 -5.83 -8.16
C VAL A 118 3.62 -5.14 -9.47
N ASP A 119 3.25 -5.89 -10.51
CA ASP A 119 2.74 -5.34 -11.77
C ASP A 119 1.45 -4.53 -11.56
N ARG A 120 0.51 -5.05 -10.77
CA ARG A 120 -0.74 -4.34 -10.42
C ARG A 120 -0.45 -3.04 -9.67
N TYR A 121 0.48 -3.05 -8.72
CA TYR A 121 0.91 -1.86 -8.01
C TYR A 121 1.58 -0.84 -8.96
N GLY A 122 2.44 -1.32 -9.86
CA GLY A 122 3.13 -0.50 -10.87
C GLY A 122 2.21 0.15 -11.89
N LYS A 123 1.05 -0.47 -12.19
CA LYS A 123 0.01 0.06 -13.08
C LYS A 123 -0.76 1.27 -12.52
N ARG A 124 -0.72 1.50 -11.21
CA ARG A 124 -1.28 2.71 -10.60
C ARG A 124 -0.56 3.94 -11.18
N SER A 125 -1.24 5.09 -11.26
CA SER A 125 -0.57 6.34 -11.62
C SER A 125 0.48 6.71 -10.56
N ARG A 126 1.42 7.59 -10.91
CA ARG A 126 2.44 8.02 -9.96
C ARG A 126 1.81 8.75 -8.78
N GLU A 127 0.82 9.59 -9.07
CA GLU A 127 0.01 10.35 -8.12
C GLU A 127 -0.66 9.40 -7.13
N GLN A 128 -1.39 8.40 -7.64
CA GLN A 128 -2.05 7.38 -6.83
C GLN A 128 -1.09 6.63 -5.89
N ARG A 129 0.12 6.31 -6.36
CA ARG A 129 1.13 5.67 -5.49
C ARG A 129 1.61 6.58 -4.37
N GLY A 130 1.90 7.85 -4.68
CA GLY A 130 2.35 8.81 -3.67
C GLY A 130 1.26 9.13 -2.64
N GLU A 131 0.03 9.34 -3.11
CA GLU A 131 -1.14 9.49 -2.24
C GLU A 131 -1.35 8.27 -1.35
N GLY A 132 -1.11 7.06 -1.88
CA GLY A 132 -1.15 5.82 -1.11
C GLY A 132 -0.18 5.81 0.08
N ILE A 133 1.05 6.35 -0.08
CA ILE A 133 2.03 6.45 1.02
C ILE A 133 1.50 7.38 2.12
N VAL A 134 0.95 8.54 1.73
CA VAL A 134 0.38 9.52 2.67
C VAL A 134 -0.79 8.91 3.44
N SER A 135 -1.74 8.31 2.72
CA SER A 135 -2.91 7.67 3.32
C SER A 135 -2.52 6.55 4.29
N LEU A 136 -1.50 5.77 3.97
CA LEU A 136 -0.99 4.72 4.84
C LEU A 136 -0.43 5.26 6.16
N ILE A 137 0.37 6.32 6.11
CA ILE A 137 0.96 6.94 7.31
C ILE A 137 -0.10 7.61 8.17
N VAL A 138 -1.03 8.34 7.56
CA VAL A 138 -2.12 9.00 8.30
C VAL A 138 -3.07 7.98 8.90
N GLY A 139 -3.45 6.95 8.13
CA GLY A 139 -4.33 5.88 8.60
C GLY A 139 -3.75 5.13 9.79
N THR A 140 -2.46 4.77 9.73
CA THR A 140 -1.77 4.09 10.85
C THR A 140 -1.62 4.99 12.07
N ALA A 141 -1.33 6.28 11.89
CA ALA A 141 -1.24 7.26 12.97
C ALA A 141 -2.58 7.48 13.71
N ILE A 142 -3.68 7.59 12.95
CA ILE A 142 -5.03 7.78 13.51
C ILE A 142 -5.53 6.51 14.21
N LEU A 143 -5.33 5.35 13.59
CA LEU A 143 -5.77 4.07 14.15
C LEU A 143 -4.88 3.56 15.29
N GLY A 144 -3.67 4.12 15.43
CA GLY A 144 -2.70 3.70 16.45
C GLY A 144 -2.22 2.26 16.25
N ARG A 145 -2.20 1.77 14.99
CA ARG A 145 -1.79 0.41 14.64
C ARG A 145 -0.92 0.39 13.39
N GLU A 146 0.02 -0.53 13.34
CA GLU A 146 0.83 -0.79 12.16
C GLU A 146 0.04 -1.54 11.07
N PRO A 147 0.51 -1.51 9.80
CA PRO A 147 -0.07 -2.35 8.75
C PRO A 147 0.07 -3.82 9.10
N ASP A 148 -0.98 -4.60 8.87
CA ASP A 148 -0.94 -6.05 9.09
C ASP A 148 -0.08 -6.71 8.01
N TRP A 149 1.00 -7.36 8.45
CA TRP A 149 1.93 -8.11 7.62
C TRP A 149 1.82 -9.63 7.84
N THR A 150 0.95 -10.06 8.75
CA THR A 150 0.75 -11.47 9.04
C THR A 150 0.13 -12.18 7.84
N ALA A 151 0.60 -13.40 7.58
CA ALA A 151 0.16 -14.19 6.45
C ALA A 151 0.22 -15.67 6.81
N GLU A 152 -0.85 -16.41 6.54
CA GLU A 152 -0.88 -17.86 6.73
C GLU A 152 -0.52 -18.56 5.42
N ALA A 153 0.44 -19.49 5.48
CA ALA A 153 0.88 -20.23 4.30
C ALA A 153 -0.28 -21.01 3.65
N SER A 154 -0.61 -20.62 2.42
CA SER A 154 -1.67 -21.24 1.65
C SER A 154 -1.22 -22.59 1.08
N LYS A 155 -2.10 -23.60 1.11
CA LYS A 155 -1.78 -24.93 0.60
C LYS A 155 -1.81 -24.93 -0.92
N ILE A 156 -0.91 -25.70 -1.54
CA ILE A 156 -0.95 -25.94 -2.99
C ILE A 156 -1.98 -27.03 -3.27
N ARG A 157 -2.89 -26.76 -4.21
CA ARG A 157 -3.85 -27.75 -4.71
C ARG A 157 -3.89 -27.75 -6.23
N LEU A 158 -4.48 -28.79 -6.80
CA LEU A 158 -4.80 -28.82 -8.21
C LEU A 158 -5.90 -27.78 -8.48
N ALA A 159 -5.79 -27.00 -9.55
CA ALA A 159 -6.83 -26.05 -9.89
C ALA A 159 -8.14 -26.79 -10.21
N GLU A 160 -9.23 -26.31 -9.61
CA GLU A 160 -10.54 -26.92 -9.74
C GLU A 160 -11.54 -25.97 -10.40
N ARG A 161 -12.50 -26.54 -11.14
CA ARG A 161 -13.65 -25.81 -11.67
C ARG A 161 -14.90 -26.63 -11.34
N ALA A 162 -15.86 -26.01 -10.66
CA ALA A 162 -17.05 -26.68 -10.14
C ALA A 162 -16.73 -27.94 -9.30
N GLY A 163 -15.70 -27.87 -8.45
CA GLY A 163 -15.29 -28.94 -7.53
C GLY A 163 -14.66 -30.16 -8.21
N ARG A 164 -14.16 -30.01 -9.44
CA ARG A 164 -13.43 -31.06 -10.17
C ARG A 164 -12.11 -30.54 -10.70
N PRO A 165 -11.05 -31.37 -10.75
CA PRO A 165 -9.80 -31.05 -11.43
C PRO A 165 -10.02 -30.44 -12.82
N ALA A 166 -9.60 -29.20 -12.97
CA ALA A 166 -9.75 -28.47 -14.22
C ALA A 166 -8.64 -28.86 -15.21
N TRP A 167 -9.02 -28.91 -16.48
CA TRP A 167 -8.09 -29.05 -17.59
C TRP A 167 -7.98 -27.72 -18.31
N PHE A 168 -6.76 -27.37 -18.71
CA PHE A 168 -6.42 -26.12 -19.38
C PHE A 168 -5.76 -26.43 -20.71
N VAL A 169 -6.04 -25.64 -21.74
CA VAL A 169 -5.35 -25.75 -23.04
C VAL A 169 -5.11 -24.35 -23.57
N MET A 170 -3.91 -24.12 -24.13
CA MET A 170 -3.61 -22.87 -24.81
C MET A 170 -4.23 -22.91 -26.21
N LYS A 171 -5.06 -21.91 -26.52
CA LYS A 171 -5.70 -21.75 -27.82
C LYS A 171 -5.33 -20.39 -28.41
N ARG A 172 -4.83 -20.40 -29.64
CA ARG A 172 -4.63 -19.20 -30.43
C ARG A 172 -5.99 -18.66 -30.88
N MET A 173 -6.32 -17.44 -30.49
CA MET A 173 -7.48 -16.70 -30.97
C MET A 173 -7.05 -15.51 -31.79
N THR A 174 -7.91 -15.11 -32.72
CA THR A 174 -7.73 -13.90 -33.53
C THR A 174 -8.85 -12.94 -33.15
N ASP A 175 -8.48 -11.73 -32.75
CA ASP A 175 -9.43 -10.64 -32.49
C ASP A 175 -10.09 -10.14 -33.79
N GLU A 176 -11.16 -9.36 -33.68
CA GLU A 176 -11.84 -8.69 -34.81
C GLU A 176 -10.89 -7.80 -35.62
N ASN A 177 -9.82 -7.31 -34.98
CA ASN A 177 -8.76 -6.51 -35.60
C ASN A 177 -7.66 -7.34 -36.29
N GLY A 178 -7.79 -8.67 -36.35
CA GLY A 178 -6.81 -9.57 -36.96
C GLY A 178 -5.57 -9.86 -36.10
N GLN A 179 -5.48 -9.31 -34.89
CA GLN A 179 -4.39 -9.60 -33.95
C GLN A 179 -4.57 -10.99 -33.36
N THR A 180 -3.52 -11.82 -33.40
CA THR A 180 -3.53 -13.15 -32.78
C THR A 180 -2.96 -13.10 -31.38
N PHE A 181 -3.61 -13.78 -30.44
CA PHE A 181 -3.16 -13.91 -29.06
C PHE A 181 -3.49 -15.30 -28.52
N ASP A 182 -2.62 -15.84 -27.68
CA ASP A 182 -2.79 -17.15 -27.08
C ASP A 182 -3.53 -16.98 -25.74
N ILE A 183 -4.67 -17.65 -25.59
CA ILE A 183 -5.44 -17.67 -24.34
C ILE A 183 -5.54 -19.07 -23.77
N GLU A 184 -5.48 -19.15 -22.44
CA GLU A 184 -5.79 -20.38 -21.73
C GLU A 184 -7.31 -20.56 -21.65
N VAL A 185 -7.83 -21.68 -22.16
CA VAL A 185 -9.26 -22.02 -22.13
C VAL A 185 -9.50 -23.36 -21.44
N HIS A 186 -10.77 -23.66 -21.17
CA HIS A 186 -11.18 -24.96 -20.63
C HIS A 186 -10.80 -26.08 -21.60
N GLY A 187 -9.88 -26.95 -21.17
CA GLY A 187 -9.32 -28.04 -21.95
C GLY A 187 -10.05 -29.38 -21.80
N TYR A 188 -11.27 -29.39 -21.24
CA TYR A 188 -12.08 -30.60 -21.13
C TYR A 188 -13.24 -30.57 -22.13
N ASP A 189 -13.33 -31.61 -22.95
CA ASP A 189 -14.45 -31.78 -23.89
C ASP A 189 -15.63 -32.42 -23.15
N GLU A 190 -16.66 -31.62 -22.89
CA GLU A 190 -17.88 -32.08 -22.22
C GLU A 190 -18.69 -33.10 -23.02
N ARG A 191 -18.56 -33.10 -24.35
CA ARG A 191 -19.27 -34.03 -25.24
C ARG A 191 -18.53 -35.36 -25.30
N ALA A 192 -17.21 -35.33 -25.47
CA ALA A 192 -16.38 -36.54 -25.53
C ALA A 192 -15.97 -37.08 -24.14
N LYS A 193 -16.30 -36.36 -23.05
CA LYS A 193 -15.97 -36.70 -21.66
C LYS A 193 -14.49 -37.04 -21.46
N ARG A 194 -13.60 -36.28 -22.10
CA ARG A 194 -12.15 -36.47 -22.03
C ARG A 194 -11.40 -35.13 -22.21
N PRO A 195 -10.16 -35.01 -21.71
CA PRO A 195 -9.32 -33.85 -22.01
C PRO A 195 -9.05 -33.73 -23.51
N VAL A 196 -9.00 -32.48 -23.98
CA VAL A 196 -8.60 -32.13 -25.35
C VAL A 196 -7.10 -32.42 -25.53
N SER A 197 -6.69 -32.71 -26.76
CA SER A 197 -5.27 -32.89 -27.08
C SER A 197 -4.46 -31.66 -26.69
N GLY A 198 -3.36 -31.86 -25.95
CA GLY A 198 -2.53 -30.78 -25.42
C GLY A 198 -3.09 -30.12 -24.15
N ALA A 199 -4.17 -30.64 -23.57
CA ALA A 199 -4.65 -30.17 -22.29
C ALA A 199 -3.71 -30.60 -21.15
N TYR A 200 -3.49 -29.68 -20.21
CA TYR A 200 -2.65 -29.88 -19.04
C TYR A 200 -3.40 -29.49 -17.77
N ARG A 201 -2.80 -29.80 -16.62
CA ARG A 201 -3.29 -29.42 -15.30
C ARG A 201 -2.35 -28.41 -14.68
N LYS A 202 -2.90 -27.50 -13.87
CA LYS A 202 -2.11 -26.50 -13.14
C LYS A 202 -2.40 -26.56 -11.65
N TYR A 203 -1.44 -26.05 -10.89
CA TYR A 203 -1.57 -25.89 -9.45
C TYR A 203 -1.98 -24.45 -9.12
N GLU A 204 -2.63 -24.28 -7.98
CA GLU A 204 -3.01 -22.99 -7.41
C GLU A 204 -2.90 -23.03 -5.89
N PHE A 205 -2.86 -21.87 -5.27
CA PHE A 205 -3.04 -21.75 -3.83
C PHE A 205 -4.50 -21.99 -3.46
N SER A 206 -4.74 -22.66 -2.32
CA SER A 206 -6.09 -22.92 -1.79
C SER A 206 -6.84 -21.65 -1.42
N THR A 207 -6.08 -20.64 -1.01
CA THR A 207 -6.49 -19.27 -0.68
C THR A 207 -5.62 -18.30 -1.48
N ASP A 208 -6.22 -17.28 -2.09
CA ASP A 208 -5.48 -16.27 -2.87
C ASP A 208 -4.56 -15.45 -1.96
N PRO A 209 -3.22 -15.48 -2.14
CA PRO A 209 -2.28 -14.75 -1.29
C PRO A 209 -2.19 -13.25 -1.63
N GLY A 210 -3.04 -12.75 -2.55
CA GLY A 210 -2.97 -11.38 -3.03
C GLY A 210 -3.08 -10.33 -1.91
N GLY A 211 -3.91 -10.58 -0.90
CA GLY A 211 -4.02 -9.72 0.28
C GLY A 211 -2.75 -9.70 1.11
N ASP A 212 -2.21 -10.88 1.44
CA ASP A 212 -0.98 -11.06 2.22
C ASP A 212 0.23 -10.36 1.59
N ILE A 213 0.38 -10.50 0.27
CA ILE A 213 1.46 -9.86 -0.49
C ILE A 213 1.34 -8.33 -0.39
N MET A 214 0.12 -7.79 -0.52
CA MET A 214 -0.10 -6.35 -0.43
C MET A 214 0.08 -5.83 0.99
N GLY A 215 -0.36 -6.57 2.02
CA GLY A 215 -0.14 -6.20 3.43
C GLY A 215 1.34 -6.10 3.78
N ARG A 216 2.14 -7.08 3.34
CA ARG A 216 3.61 -7.04 3.51
C ARG A 216 4.28 -5.94 2.69
N LEU A 217 3.77 -5.60 1.50
CA LEU A 217 4.24 -4.45 0.73
C LEU A 217 3.95 -3.14 1.46
N ASP A 218 2.72 -2.96 1.95
CA ASP A 218 2.30 -1.77 2.69
C ASP A 218 3.12 -1.62 3.98
N TYR A 219 3.35 -2.71 4.73
CA TYR A 219 4.24 -2.69 5.89
C TYR A 219 5.63 -2.14 5.56
N GLN A 220 6.27 -2.64 4.49
CA GLN A 220 7.59 -2.16 4.09
C GLN A 220 7.59 -0.70 3.62
N ILE A 221 6.55 -0.26 2.91
CA ILE A 221 6.38 1.14 2.51
C ILE A 221 6.25 2.02 3.76
N TRP A 222 5.47 1.58 4.74
CA TRP A 222 5.27 2.27 6.00
C TRP A 222 6.58 2.40 6.78
N VAL A 223 7.35 1.32 6.97
CA VAL A 223 8.67 1.38 7.64
C VAL A 223 9.63 2.32 6.90
N ALA A 224 9.68 2.24 5.57
CA ALA A 224 10.53 3.13 4.76
C ALA A 224 10.11 4.61 4.88
N ALA A 225 8.81 4.89 4.94
CA ALA A 225 8.27 6.23 5.16
C ALA A 225 8.60 6.74 6.57
N LEU A 226 8.45 5.92 7.61
CA LEU A 226 8.82 6.29 8.98
C LEU A 226 10.30 6.67 9.09
N ARG A 227 11.20 5.83 8.58
CA ARG A 227 12.66 6.10 8.59
C ARG A 227 13.00 7.42 7.89
N ARG A 228 12.31 7.70 6.78
CA ARG A 228 12.47 8.97 6.05
C ARG A 228 11.97 10.16 6.88
N LEU A 229 10.78 10.06 7.44
CA LEU A 229 10.20 11.11 8.29
C LEU A 229 11.08 11.38 9.52
N GLU A 230 11.58 10.34 10.17
CA GLU A 230 12.51 10.46 11.29
C GLU A 230 13.75 11.27 10.89
N SER A 231 14.35 10.94 9.75
CA SER A 231 15.53 11.63 9.23
C SER A 231 15.24 13.10 8.89
N GLU A 232 14.08 13.38 8.29
CA GLU A 232 13.67 14.72 7.89
C GLU A 232 13.31 15.61 9.09
N LEU A 233 12.60 15.05 10.07
CA LEU A 233 12.07 15.80 11.22
C LEU A 233 13.08 15.97 12.34
N ALA A 234 14.11 15.13 12.44
CA ALA A 234 15.06 15.13 13.57
C ALA A 234 15.69 16.51 13.87
N THR A 235 15.84 17.38 12.86
CA THR A 235 16.43 18.72 13.01
C THR A 235 15.42 19.86 12.88
N GLN A 236 14.13 19.58 12.66
CA GLN A 236 13.11 20.60 12.37
C GLN A 236 12.16 20.85 13.55
N LEU A 237 12.09 19.95 14.52
CA LEU A 237 11.20 20.05 15.68
C LEU A 237 11.78 20.97 16.75
N THR A 238 10.93 21.83 17.32
CA THR A 238 11.31 22.80 18.36
C THR A 238 10.87 22.36 19.75
N GLY A 239 9.71 21.71 19.86
CA GLY A 239 9.13 21.21 21.12
C GLY A 239 9.48 19.75 21.42
N HIS A 240 9.79 18.97 20.38
CA HIS A 240 10.02 17.53 20.46
C HIS A 240 11.44 17.12 20.03
N ARG A 241 11.94 16.05 20.63
CA ARG A 241 13.15 15.35 20.22
C ARG A 241 12.78 13.91 19.84
N LEU A 242 13.09 13.53 18.60
CA LEU A 242 12.83 12.18 18.11
C LEU A 242 13.82 11.16 18.68
N VAL A 243 13.29 9.99 19.00
CA VAL A 243 14.06 8.74 19.19
C VAL A 243 13.82 7.89 17.95
N PHE A 244 14.91 7.53 17.27
CA PHE A 244 14.86 6.70 16.08
C PHE A 244 14.44 5.27 16.44
N SER A 245 13.52 4.73 15.64
CA SER A 245 13.06 3.36 15.76
C SER A 245 13.86 2.43 14.83
N ASP A 246 14.27 1.27 15.33
CA ASP A 246 14.93 0.24 14.53
C ASP A 246 13.93 -0.88 14.19
N ARG A 247 13.03 -0.57 13.26
CA ARG A 247 12.02 -1.52 12.78
C ARG A 247 12.59 -2.41 11.68
N SER A 248 12.36 -3.71 11.79
CA SER A 248 12.68 -4.68 10.74
C SER A 248 11.88 -4.39 9.47
N MET A 249 12.49 -4.54 8.29
CA MET A 249 11.79 -4.48 7.01
C MET A 249 11.10 -5.80 6.68
N THR A 250 11.56 -6.91 7.24
CA THR A 250 10.99 -8.24 7.02
C THR A 250 10.79 -8.97 8.35
N PRO A 251 9.85 -8.51 9.21
CA PRO A 251 9.62 -9.12 10.52
C PRO A 251 9.13 -10.58 10.46
N TRP A 252 8.65 -11.03 9.30
CA TRP A 252 8.25 -12.42 9.06
C TRP A 252 9.41 -13.35 8.66
N LEU A 253 10.64 -12.83 8.53
CA LEU A 253 11.83 -13.63 8.26
C LEU A 253 12.68 -13.76 9.53
N ASP A 254 13.45 -14.84 9.61
CA ASP A 254 14.41 -15.06 10.71
C ASP A 254 15.53 -14.01 10.74
N GLU A 255 15.89 -13.47 9.57
CA GLU A 255 16.90 -12.43 9.39
C GLU A 255 16.28 -11.24 8.66
N ASP A 256 16.53 -10.02 9.15
CA ASP A 256 16.05 -8.81 8.49
C ASP A 256 16.77 -8.61 7.15
N ARG A 257 15.98 -8.35 6.10
CA ARG A 257 16.47 -8.15 4.74
C ARG A 257 16.07 -6.78 4.23
N PRO A 258 16.89 -6.16 3.37
CA PRO A 258 16.49 -4.91 2.73
C PRO A 258 15.18 -5.14 1.94
N GLY A 259 14.20 -4.28 2.19
CA GLY A 259 12.91 -4.29 1.52
C GLY A 259 12.81 -3.18 0.48
N VAL A 260 11.60 -2.66 0.31
CA VAL A 260 11.36 -1.47 -0.51
C VAL A 260 12.03 -0.22 0.06
N TRP A 261 12.27 0.78 -0.78
CA TRP A 261 12.72 2.10 -0.32
C TRP A 261 12.01 3.22 -1.08
N LEU A 262 12.03 4.42 -0.49
CA LEU A 262 11.44 5.62 -1.08
C LEU A 262 12.51 6.47 -1.74
N VAL A 263 12.22 6.96 -2.95
CA VAL A 263 13.05 7.95 -3.65
C VAL A 263 12.23 9.17 -4.03
N ASP A 264 12.88 10.33 -4.12
CA ASP A 264 12.21 11.52 -4.64
C ASP A 264 11.87 11.35 -6.11
N ARG A 265 10.65 11.71 -6.50
CA ARG A 265 10.21 11.66 -7.91
C ARG A 265 11.14 12.44 -8.85
N ALA A 266 11.70 13.56 -8.36
CA ALA A 266 12.66 14.37 -9.12
C ALA A 266 13.96 13.59 -9.43
N ALA A 267 14.40 12.74 -8.50
CA ALA A 267 15.59 11.90 -8.66
C ALA A 267 15.32 10.63 -9.49
N ALA A 268 14.14 10.02 -9.35
CA ALA A 268 13.75 8.79 -10.07
C ALA A 268 13.71 8.97 -11.60
N GLY A 269 13.37 10.17 -12.09
CA GLY A 269 13.36 10.50 -13.52
C GLY A 269 14.75 10.53 -14.18
N GLN A 270 15.82 10.74 -13.41
CA GLN A 270 17.19 10.77 -13.93
C GLN A 270 17.77 9.36 -14.11
N VAL A 271 17.46 8.41 -13.22
CA VAL A 271 17.96 7.02 -13.28
C VAL A 271 17.50 6.29 -14.54
N LYS A 272 16.26 6.53 -15.00
CA LYS A 272 15.76 5.93 -16.26
C LYS A 272 16.43 6.49 -17.52
N LYS A 273 16.89 7.75 -17.51
CA LYS A 273 17.56 8.35 -18.68
C LYS A 273 18.98 7.83 -18.88
N THR A 274 19.68 7.48 -17.80
CA THR A 274 21.04 6.93 -17.89
C THR A 274 21.07 5.43 -18.22
N ALA A 275 20.01 4.68 -17.93
CA ALA A 275 19.91 3.25 -18.24
C ALA A 275 19.54 2.94 -19.71
N SER A 276 19.06 3.92 -20.48
CA SER A 276 18.69 3.75 -21.90
C SER A 276 19.80 4.16 -22.88
N VAL A 277 21.01 4.44 -22.38
CA VAL A 277 22.20 4.69 -23.21
C VAL A 277 23.25 3.65 -22.86
N ARG A 278 23.08 2.43 -23.38
CA ARG A 278 24.15 1.48 -23.71
C ARG A 278 23.61 0.36 -24.57
#